data_AF-A0A2N3FDJ2-F1
#
_entry.id   AF-A0A2N3FDJ2-F1
#
_cell.length_a   1.000
_cell.length_b   1.000
_cell.length_c   1.000
_cell.angle_alpha   90.00
_cell.angle_beta   90.00
_cell.angle_gamma   90.00
#
_symmetry.space_group_name_H-M   'P 1'
#
loop_
_entity.id
_entity.type
_entity.pdbx_description
1 polymer ?
#
loop_
_entity_poly.entity_id
_entity_poly.type
_entity_poly.pdbx_seq_one_letter_code
_entity_poly.pdbx_strand_id
1 'polypeptide(L)'
;FGGIHEIYFPFVLAKPKLILATILGGMTGVLVGVTFNGGLVAPPSPGSIFAWIAFTPPGVGNFVVMFAQVFLAAAVSFAVASFMLGFGREAKRDDAADGAESVPESVSA
;
A
#
# COMPACT_ATOMS: atom_id res chain seq x y z
N PHE A 1 -15.97 7.84 4.98
CA PHE A 1 -14.95 8.85 4.62
C PHE A 1 -13.59 8.27 4.95
N GLY A 2 -12.65 8.44 4.03
CA GLY A 2 -11.54 7.53 3.79
C GLY A 2 -10.53 7.48 4.92
N GLY A 3 -9.92 6.30 5.10
CA GLY A 3 -8.74 6.18 5.95
C GLY A 3 -7.53 6.89 5.33
N ILE A 4 -6.33 6.50 5.79
CA ILE A 4 -5.01 6.98 5.31
C ILE A 4 -4.84 6.88 3.77
N HIS A 5 -5.74 6.17 3.08
CA HIS A 5 -5.85 6.10 1.63
C HIS A 5 -5.72 7.46 0.94
N GLU A 6 -6.27 8.53 1.51
CA GLU A 6 -6.17 9.87 0.93
C GLU A 6 -4.73 10.41 0.88
N ILE A 7 -3.85 9.97 1.81
CA ILE A 7 -2.46 10.42 1.90
C ILE A 7 -1.57 9.67 0.91
N TYR A 8 -1.78 8.36 0.74
CA TYR A 8 -0.86 7.55 -0.06
C TYR A 8 -1.32 7.37 -1.52
N PHE A 9 -2.61 7.54 -1.81
CA PHE A 9 -3.17 7.31 -3.14
C PHE A 9 -2.55 8.18 -4.25
N PRO A 10 -2.18 9.47 -4.01
CA PRO A 10 -1.44 10.24 -5.01
C PRO A 10 -0.16 9.55 -5.50
N PHE A 11 0.59 8.87 -4.63
CA PHE A 11 1.80 8.15 -5.01
C PHE A 11 1.51 6.89 -5.84
N VAL A 12 0.38 6.22 -5.58
CA VAL A 12 -0.05 5.08 -6.38
C VAL A 12 -0.51 5.55 -7.77
N LEU A 13 -1.19 6.69 -7.85
CA LEU A 13 -1.66 7.26 -9.10
C LEU A 13 -0.56 7.88 -9.96
N ALA A 14 0.55 8.33 -9.37
CA ALA A 14 1.73 8.80 -10.11
C ALA A 14 2.26 7.73 -11.09
N LYS A 15 2.11 6.45 -10.74
CA LYS A 15 2.38 5.31 -11.61
C LYS A 15 1.18 4.36 -11.62
N PRO A 16 0.16 4.57 -12.48
CA PRO A 16 -1.12 3.86 -12.41
C PRO A 16 -1.03 2.33 -12.38
N LYS A 17 0.04 1.76 -12.94
CA LYS A 17 0.32 0.32 -12.84
C LYS A 17 0.37 -0.18 -11.37
N LEU A 18 0.80 0.65 -10.41
CA LEU A 18 0.86 0.31 -8.99
C LEU A 18 -0.51 0.05 -8.34
N ILE A 19 -1.62 0.43 -9.00
CA ILE A 19 -2.97 0.07 -8.54
C ILE A 19 -3.10 -1.45 -8.41
N LEU A 20 -2.52 -2.23 -9.34
CA LEU A 20 -2.53 -3.70 -9.27
C LEU A 20 -1.86 -4.22 -7.99
N ALA A 21 -0.76 -3.60 -7.56
CA ALA A 21 -0.08 -3.97 -6.32
C ALA A 21 -0.98 -3.76 -5.10
N THR A 22 -1.69 -2.62 -5.05
CA THR A 22 -2.62 -2.31 -3.94
C THR A 22 -3.82 -3.26 -3.90
N ILE A 23 -4.36 -3.63 -5.06
CA ILE A 23 -5.47 -4.58 -5.18
C ILE A 23 -5.03 -5.96 -4.67
N LEU A 24 -3.90 -6.48 -5.15
CA LEU A 24 -3.41 -7.80 -4.76
C LEU A 24 -3.07 -7.89 -3.27
N GLY A 25 -2.48 -6.82 -2.71
CA GLY A 25 -2.29 -6.73 -1.27
C GLY A 25 -3.59 -6.76 -0.47
N GLY A 26 -4.56 -5.93 -0.86
CA GLY A 26 -5.88 -5.91 -0.23
C GLY A 26 -6.60 -7.26 -0.30
N MET A 27 -6.59 -7.89 -1.47
CA MET A 27 -7.15 -9.23 -1.67
C MET A 27 -6.47 -10.27 -0.77
N THR A 28 -5.16 -10.19 -0.59
CA THR A 28 -4.42 -11.09 0.31
C THR A 28 -4.89 -10.95 1.76
N GLY A 29 -5.01 -9.71 2.27
CA GLY A 29 -5.49 -9.48 3.63
C GLY A 29 -6.92 -9.99 3.86
N VAL A 30 -7.82 -9.79 2.89
CA VAL A 30 -9.19 -10.33 2.93
C VAL A 30 -9.18 -11.85 2.90
N LEU A 31 -8.39 -12.46 2.01
CA LEU A 31 -8.28 -13.90 1.87
C LEU A 31 -7.79 -14.57 3.17
N VAL A 32 -6.78 -14.01 3.83
CA VAL A 32 -6.28 -14.51 5.12
C VAL A 32 -7.39 -14.47 6.16
N GLY A 33 -8.13 -13.36 6.27
CA GLY A 33 -9.25 -13.25 7.21
C GLY A 33 -10.31 -14.33 6.97
N VAL A 34 -10.78 -14.46 5.73
CA VAL A 34 -11.79 -15.46 5.35
C VAL A 34 -11.30 -16.88 5.61
N THR A 35 -10.05 -17.19 5.27
CA THR A 35 -9.48 -18.55 5.41
C THR A 35 -9.38 -18.99 6.87
N PHE A 36 -8.98 -18.08 7.77
CA PHE A 36 -8.84 -18.38 9.19
C PHE A 36 -10.10 -18.06 10.00
N ASN A 37 -11.21 -17.74 9.32
CA ASN A 37 -12.45 -17.25 9.95
C ASN A 37 -12.19 -16.10 10.94
N GLY A 38 -11.18 -15.30 10.63
CA GLY A 38 -10.79 -14.11 11.38
C GLY A 38 -11.36 -12.87 10.72
N GLY A 39 -11.85 -11.95 11.53
CA GLY A 39 -12.45 -10.72 11.05
C GLY A 39 -12.58 -9.71 12.17
N LEU A 40 -12.79 -8.47 11.78
CA LEU A 40 -13.05 -7.38 12.71
C LEU A 40 -14.54 -7.34 13.03
N VAL A 41 -14.90 -7.01 14.28
CA VAL A 41 -16.30 -6.93 14.71
C VAL A 41 -17.06 -5.79 14.04
N ALA A 42 -16.33 -4.78 13.55
CA ALA A 42 -16.85 -3.69 12.74
C ALA A 42 -15.73 -3.16 11.83
N PRO A 43 -16.06 -2.35 10.80
CA PRO A 43 -15.06 -1.72 9.95
C PRO A 43 -14.12 -0.82 10.78
N PRO A 44 -12.80 -1.01 10.73
CA PRO A 44 -11.86 -0.24 11.52
C PRO A 44 -11.73 1.17 10.93
N SER A 45 -12.20 2.16 11.68
CA SER A 45 -12.10 3.59 11.34
C SER A 45 -11.85 4.40 12.61
N PRO A 46 -11.00 5.45 12.59
CA PRO A 46 -10.18 5.96 11.47
C PRO A 46 -9.07 4.98 11.05
N GLY A 47 -8.49 5.17 9.87
CA GLY A 47 -7.41 4.31 9.37
C GLY A 47 -6.20 4.34 10.31
N SER A 48 -6.03 3.30 11.13
CA SER A 48 -4.92 3.14 12.08
C SER A 48 -4.84 1.70 12.55
N ILE A 49 -3.63 1.22 12.86
CA ILE A 49 -3.43 -0.11 13.44
C ILE A 49 -4.08 -0.24 14.82
N PHE A 50 -4.18 0.86 15.58
CA PHE A 50 -4.86 0.87 16.88
C PHE A 50 -6.36 0.61 16.73
N ALA A 51 -6.98 1.12 15.66
CA ALA A 51 -8.38 0.80 15.35
C ALA A 51 -8.53 -0.69 15.04
N TRP A 52 -7.63 -1.26 14.23
CA TRP A 52 -7.64 -2.71 13.97
C TRP A 52 -7.57 -3.55 15.26
N ILE A 53 -6.67 -3.19 16.18
CA ILE A 53 -6.56 -3.86 17.49
C ILE A 53 -7.86 -3.71 18.29
N ALA A 54 -8.45 -2.52 18.34
CA ALA A 54 -9.68 -2.25 19.09
C ALA A 54 -10.91 -3.00 18.54
N PHE A 55 -10.98 -3.19 17.23
CA PHE A 55 -12.06 -3.91 16.55
C PHE A 55 -11.76 -5.40 16.33
N THR A 56 -10.62 -5.90 16.79
CA THR A 56 -10.31 -7.33 16.77
C THR A 56 -11.07 -8.03 17.91
N PRO A 57 -11.87 -9.08 17.63
CA PRO A 57 -12.53 -9.84 18.69
C PRO A 57 -11.49 -10.36 19.71
N PRO A 58 -11.82 -10.39 21.01
CA PRO A 58 -10.89 -10.87 22.02
C PRO A 58 -10.48 -12.33 21.75
N GLY A 59 -9.24 -12.66 22.12
CA GLY A 59 -8.65 -13.99 21.95
C GLY A 59 -7.34 -13.94 21.17
N VAL A 60 -6.31 -14.62 21.67
CA VAL A 60 -4.96 -14.61 21.11
C VAL A 60 -4.95 -15.01 19.63
N GLY A 61 -5.77 -16.00 19.25
CA GLY A 61 -5.90 -16.44 17.85
C GLY A 61 -6.38 -15.33 16.91
N ASN A 62 -7.33 -14.50 17.33
CA ASN A 62 -7.86 -13.41 16.51
C ASN A 62 -6.82 -12.32 16.27
N PHE A 63 -6.02 -11.99 17.29
CA PHE A 63 -4.91 -11.05 17.13
C PHE A 63 -3.82 -11.58 16.20
N VAL A 64 -3.49 -12.87 16.29
CA VAL A 64 -2.52 -13.50 15.37
C VAL A 64 -3.01 -13.42 13.92
N VAL A 65 -4.28 -13.76 13.68
CA VAL A 65 -4.86 -13.66 12.33
C VAL A 65 -4.87 -12.20 11.85
N MET A 66 -5.27 -11.25 12.70
CA MET A 66 -5.27 -9.82 12.35
C MET A 66 -3.88 -9.31 11.94
N PHE A 67 -2.84 -9.60 12.72
CA PHE A 67 -1.47 -9.22 12.36
C PHE A 67 -0.99 -9.95 11.10
N ALA A 68 -1.38 -11.22 10.90
CA ALA A 68 -1.09 -11.95 9.67
C ALA A 68 -1.74 -11.28 8.45
N GLN A 69 -3.00 -10.83 8.54
CA GLN A 69 -3.67 -10.10 7.46
C GLN A 69 -2.87 -8.86 7.05
N VAL A 70 -2.47 -8.03 8.02
CA VAL A 70 -1.72 -6.79 7.76
C VAL A 70 -0.34 -7.09 7.19
N PHE A 71 0.38 -8.04 7.78
CA PHE A 71 1.74 -8.39 7.35
C PHE A 71 1.75 -9.00 5.94
N LEU A 72 0.84 -9.94 5.64
CA LEU A 72 0.75 -10.58 4.34
C LEU A 72 0.28 -9.59 3.26
N ALA A 73 -0.69 -8.73 3.56
CA ALA A 73 -1.11 -7.67 2.64
C ALA A 73 0.05 -6.71 2.30
N ALA A 74 0.84 -6.32 3.30
CA ALA A 74 2.02 -5.48 3.11
C ALA A 74 3.10 -6.20 2.30
N ALA A 75 3.41 -7.45 2.63
CA ALA A 75 4.42 -8.25 1.94
C ALA A 75 4.07 -8.46 0.45
N VAL A 76 2.82 -8.81 0.14
CA VAL A 76 2.37 -8.99 -1.25
C VAL A 76 2.37 -7.67 -2.01
N SER A 77 1.85 -6.59 -1.43
CA SER A 77 1.88 -5.25 -2.06
C SER A 77 3.32 -4.84 -2.36
N PHE A 78 4.21 -5.01 -1.41
CA PHE A 78 5.62 -4.66 -1.53
C PHE A 78 6.31 -5.49 -2.60
N ALA A 79 6.10 -6.81 -2.63
CA ALA A 79 6.72 -7.69 -3.62
C ALA A 79 6.26 -7.35 -5.04
N VAL A 80 4.95 -7.16 -5.24
CA VAL A 80 4.38 -6.80 -6.54
C VAL A 80 4.84 -5.41 -6.98
N ALA A 81 4.74 -4.41 -6.11
CA ALA A 81 5.20 -3.05 -6.41
C ALA A 81 6.71 -3.01 -6.71
N SER A 82 7.53 -3.70 -5.91
CA SER A 82 8.99 -3.78 -6.12
C SER A 82 9.32 -4.39 -7.47
N PHE A 83 8.62 -5.47 -7.85
CA PHE A 83 8.78 -6.07 -9.17
C PHE A 83 8.36 -5.10 -10.29
N MET A 84 7.22 -4.43 -10.14
CA MET A 84 6.69 -3.49 -11.14
C MET A 84 7.53 -2.23 -11.30
N LEU A 85 8.26 -1.79 -10.27
CA LEU A 85 9.19 -0.66 -10.31
C LEU A 85 10.63 -1.07 -10.70
N GLY A 86 10.82 -2.33 -11.06
CA GLY A 86 12.14 -2.86 -11.44
C GLY A 86 13.17 -2.76 -10.31
N PHE A 87 12.75 -2.96 -9.06
CA PHE A 87 13.60 -2.88 -7.86
C PHE A 87 14.39 -1.56 -7.76
N GLY A 88 13.75 -0.44 -8.09
CA GLY A 88 14.34 0.91 -8.00
C GLY A 88 15.12 1.34 -9.24
N ARG A 89 15.29 0.47 -10.25
CA ARG A 89 15.92 0.85 -11.53
C ARG A 89 15.07 1.85 -12.31
N GLU A 90 13.75 1.75 -12.17
CA GLU A 90 12.82 2.65 -12.87
C GLU A 90 12.74 4.01 -12.17
N ALA A 91 12.75 4.07 -10.84
CA ALA A 91 12.80 5.32 -10.09
C ALA A 91 14.01 6.18 -10.50
N LYS A 92 15.19 5.55 -10.64
CA LYS A 92 16.42 6.23 -11.09
C LYS A 92 16.34 6.78 -12.52
N ARG A 93 15.46 6.23 -13.38
CA ARG A 93 15.25 6.72 -14.74
C ARG A 93 14.34 7.93 -14.76
N ASP A 94 13.31 7.93 -13.93
CA ASP A 94 12.37 9.04 -13.84
C ASP A 94 13.06 10.29 -13.27
N ASP A 95 13.84 10.13 -12.19
CA ASP A 95 14.63 11.23 -11.59
C ASP A 95 15.62 11.85 -12.60
N ALA A 96 16.17 11.03 -13.51
CA ALA A 96 17.09 11.48 -14.55
C ALA A 96 16.38 12.15 -15.74
N ALA A 97 15.12 11.81 -16.00
CA ALA A 97 14.31 12.44 -17.04
C ALA A 97 13.81 13.82 -16.58
N ASP A 98 13.31 13.94 -15.35
CA ASP A 98 12.85 15.21 -14.77
C ASP A 98 14.00 16.24 -14.62
N GLY A 99 15.22 15.78 -14.32
CA GLY A 99 16.40 16.65 -14.21
C GLY A 99 16.93 17.18 -15.55
N ALA A 100 16.53 16.61 -16.69
CA ALA A 100 16.93 17.07 -18.02
C ALA A 100 15.98 18.14 -18.59
N GLU A 101 14.75 18.23 -18.08
CA GLU A 101 13.71 19.13 -18.59
C GLU A 101 13.77 20.55 -17.96
N SER A 102 14.59 20.76 -16.91
CA SER A 102 14.62 21.99 -16.13
C SER A 102 15.71 23.02 -16.48
N VAL A 103 16.35 22.94 -17.66
CA VAL A 103 17.27 24.00 -18.14
C VAL A 103 16.59 24.83 -19.22
N PRO A 104 15.87 25.92 -18.89
CA PRO A 104 15.44 26.87 -19.90
C PRO A 104 16.68 27.59 -20.46
N GLU A 105 17.05 27.21 -21.67
CA GLU A 105 17.97 27.94 -22.54
C GLU A 105 17.31 29.27 -22.93
N SER A 106 17.43 30.32 -22.12
CA SER A 106 17.06 31.68 -22.59
C SER A 106 17.67 32.85 -21.80
N VAL A 107 18.95 32.79 -21.43
CA VAL A 107 19.69 34.02 -21.05
C VAL A 107 20.97 34.13 -21.87
N SER A 108 20.81 34.37 -23.17
CA SER A 108 21.84 35.03 -23.99
C SER A 108 21.22 35.62 -25.26
N ALA A 109 20.84 36.90 -25.21
CA ALA A 109 20.90 37.86 -26.32
C ALA A 109 20.49 39.26 -25.80
#